data_AF-A0A257PA82-F1
#
_entry.id   AF-A0A257PA82-F1
#
_cell.length_a   1.000
_cell.length_b   1.000
_cell.length_c   1.000
_cell.angle_alpha   90.00
_cell.angle_beta   90.00
_cell.angle_gamma   90.00
#
_symmetry.space_group_name_H-M   'P 1'
#
loop_
_entity.id
_entity.type
_entity.pdbx_description
1 polymer ?
#
loop_
_entity_poly.entity_id
_entity_poly.type
_entity_poly.pdbx_seq_one_letter_code
_entity_poly.pdbx_strand_id
1 'polypeptide(L)'
;MQLSLQNFSTLVEGMAASVQGAAQSLLDLTVGSVLRAILEANASIALWLQWLIVQVLATTRLATSKGSDCDSFCADFGFVRLPAVAAVGEVTFSRF
;
A
#
# COMPACT_ATOMS: atom_id res chain seq x y z
N MET A 1 10.90 -6.86 -5.25
CA MET A 1 10.95 -5.44 -4.81
C MET A 1 10.99 -5.44 -3.30
N GLN A 2 12.08 -4.98 -2.67
CA GLN A 2 12.16 -4.82 -1.22
C GLN A 2 11.87 -3.36 -0.90
N LEU A 3 10.70 -3.10 -0.33
CA LEU A 3 10.30 -1.74 0.05
C LEU A 3 10.71 -1.51 1.51
N SER A 4 11.50 -0.47 1.77
CA SER A 4 11.93 -0.12 3.12
C SER A 4 10.79 0.62 3.82
N LEU A 5 9.98 -0.12 4.57
CA LEU A 5 8.86 0.43 5.33
C LEU A 5 9.31 0.71 6.77
N GLN A 6 8.84 1.81 7.33
CA GLN A 6 9.04 2.13 8.73
C GLN A 6 7.77 1.83 9.53
N ASN A 7 7.95 1.41 10.77
CA ASN A 7 6.85 1.26 11.73
C ASN A 7 6.64 2.57 12.50
N PHE A 8 5.55 2.63 13.29
CA PHE A 8 5.21 3.81 14.06
C PHE A 8 6.33 4.26 15.00
N SER A 9 6.87 3.36 15.84
CA SER A 9 7.87 3.70 16.84
C SER A 9 9.15 4.24 16.20
N THR A 10 9.63 3.62 15.11
CA THR A 10 10.80 4.08 14.35
C THR A 10 10.60 5.47 13.76
N LEU A 11 9.39 5.78 13.26
CA LEU A 11 9.07 7.13 12.79
C LEU A 11 9.14 8.16 13.91
N VAL A 12 8.49 7.90 15.05
CA VAL A 12 8.50 8.88 16.15
C VAL A 12 9.89 8.99 16.80
N GLU A 13 10.67 7.91 16.88
CA GLU A 13 12.06 7.95 17.33
C GLU A 13 12.94 8.78 16.40
N GLY A 14 12.82 8.61 15.08
CA GLY A 14 13.55 9.41 14.10
C GLY A 14 13.19 10.90 14.17
N MET A 15 11.90 11.21 14.34
CA MET A 15 11.44 12.60 14.53
C MET A 15 11.92 13.18 15.87
N ALA A 16 11.92 12.40 16.95
CA ALA A 16 12.43 12.85 18.24
C ALA A 16 13.94 13.13 18.18
N ALA A 17 14.71 12.27 17.53
CA ALA A 17 16.14 12.45 17.34
C ALA A 17 16.47 13.69 16.50
N SER A 18 15.70 13.96 15.44
CA SER A 18 15.90 15.16 14.61
C SER A 18 15.57 16.45 15.36
N VAL A 19 14.50 16.45 16.16
CA VAL A 19 14.13 17.58 17.02
C VAL A 19 15.19 17.82 18.10
N GLN A 20 15.71 16.77 18.74
CA GLN A 20 16.79 16.89 19.73
C GLN A 20 18.09 17.40 19.10
N GLY A 21 18.44 16.95 17.89
CA GLY A 21 19.64 17.40 17.19
C GLY A 21 19.60 18.86 16.74
N ALA A 22 18.40 19.41 16.51
CA ALA A 22 18.21 20.81 16.14
C ALA A 22 18.06 21.76 17.35
N ALA A 23 17.79 21.22 18.54
CA ALA A 23 17.53 22.01 19.73
C ALA A 23 18.82 22.34 20.49
N GLN A 24 18.95 23.60 20.92
CA GLN A 24 20.03 24.05 21.81
C GLN A 24 19.67 23.91 23.30
N SER A 25 18.42 23.55 23.60
CA SER A 25 17.89 23.45 24.97
C SER A 25 17.20 22.10 25.17
N LEU A 26 17.06 21.68 26.43
CA LEU A 26 16.41 20.42 26.77
C LEU A 26 14.92 20.51 26.43
N LEU A 27 14.47 19.63 25.55
CA LEU A 27 13.06 19.50 25.17
C LEU A 27 12.43 18.31 25.89
N ASP A 28 11.20 18.48 26.37
CA ASP A 28 10.41 17.36 26.91
C ASP A 28 9.78 16.56 25.78
N LEU A 29 10.24 15.32 25.64
CA LEU A 29 9.75 14.32 24.68
C LEU A 29 9.26 13.05 25.40
N THR A 30 8.94 13.16 26.69
CA THR A 30 8.36 12.07 27.45
C THR A 30 6.93 11.77 26.98
N VAL A 31 6.47 10.54 27.26
CA VAL A 31 5.11 10.10 26.92
C VAL A 31 4.10 10.99 27.64
N GLY A 32 3.18 11.59 26.88
CA GLY A 32 2.17 12.52 27.40
C GLY A 32 2.54 14.00 27.26
N SER A 33 3.77 14.33 26.86
CA SER A 33 4.13 15.72 26.53
C SER A 33 3.44 16.19 25.24
N VAL A 34 3.12 17.49 25.16
CA VAL A 34 2.46 18.08 23.97
C VAL A 34 3.33 17.93 22.73
N LEU A 35 4.65 18.10 22.87
CA LEU A 35 5.58 17.96 21.75
C LEU A 35 5.60 16.52 21.23
N ARG A 36 5.66 15.53 22.12
CA ARG A 36 5.57 14.11 21.73
C ARG A 36 4.25 13.79 21.03
N ALA A 37 3.13 14.32 21.52
CA ALA A 37 1.81 14.12 20.90
C ALA A 37 1.75 14.67 19.46
N ILE A 38 2.39 15.82 19.19
CA ILE A 38 2.50 16.38 17.83
C ILE A 38 3.31 15.48 16.91
N LEU A 39 4.43 14.91 17.40
CA LEU A 39 5.23 13.97 16.62
C LEU A 39 4.46 12.68 16.32
N GLU A 40 3.71 12.18 17.29
CA GLU A 40 2.86 10.99 17.12
C GLU A 40 1.75 11.21 16.08
N ALA A 41 1.09 12.37 16.10
CA ALA A 41 0.09 12.73 15.08
C ALA A 41 0.70 12.77 13.66
N ASN A 42 1.89 13.37 13.52
CA ASN A 42 2.59 13.40 12.23
C ASN A 42 3.06 12.01 11.78
N ALA A 43 3.50 11.15 12.71
CA ALA A 43 3.87 9.78 12.41
C ALA A 43 2.67 8.94 11.93
N SER A 44 1.47 9.16 12.47
CA SER A 44 0.25 8.53 11.97
C SER A 44 -0.04 8.94 10.51
N ILE A 45 0.12 10.22 10.17
CA ILE A 45 -0.04 10.70 8.79
C ILE A 45 1.03 10.08 7.88
N ALA A 46 2.29 10.03 8.33
CA ALA A 46 3.38 9.43 7.57
C ALA A 46 3.14 7.94 7.27
N LEU A 47 2.62 7.18 8.25
CA LEU A 47 2.23 5.78 8.04
C LEU A 47 1.08 5.64 7.03
N TRP A 48 0.09 6.53 7.11
CA TRP A 48 -1.02 6.51 6.17
C TRP A 48 -0.55 6.81 4.75
N LEU A 49 0.32 7.80 4.55
CA LEU A 49 0.94 8.10 3.27
C LEU A 49 1.79 6.93 2.75
N GLN A 50 2.57 6.29 3.63
CA GLN A 50 3.34 5.09 3.28
C GLN A 50 2.43 3.98 2.75
N TRP A 51 1.27 3.77 3.37
CA TRP A 51 0.31 2.78 2.91
C TRP A 51 -0.32 3.15 1.55
N LEU A 52 -0.65 4.43 1.32
CA LEU A 52 -1.15 4.88 0.02
C LEU A 52 -0.13 4.64 -1.10
N ILE A 53 1.15 4.89 -0.83
CA ILE A 53 2.23 4.60 -1.77
C ILE A 53 2.29 3.10 -2.08
N VAL A 54 2.17 2.24 -1.06
CA VAL A 54 2.13 0.78 -1.26
C VAL A 54 0.95 0.37 -2.14
N GLN A 55 -0.23 0.95 -1.94
CA GLN A 55 -1.39 0.67 -2.78
C GLN A 55 -1.13 1.03 -4.24
N VAL A 56 -0.63 2.24 -4.51
CA VAL A 56 -0.33 2.68 -5.88
C VAL A 56 0.71 1.77 -6.54
N LEU A 57 1.76 1.38 -5.80
CA LEU A 57 2.77 0.46 -6.33
C LEU A 57 2.19 -0.93 -6.63
N ALA A 58 1.24 -1.40 -5.81
CA ALA A 58 0.58 -2.68 -6.01
C ALA A 58 -0.34 -2.66 -7.25
N THR A 59 -1.07 -1.58 -7.50
CA THR A 59 -2.08 -1.50 -8.58
C THR A 59 -1.50 -1.11 -9.94
N THR A 60 -0.41 -0.34 -9.99
CA THR A 60 0.12 0.21 -11.26
C THR A 60 1.04 -0.73 -12.05
N ARG A 61 1.50 -1.83 -11.46
CA ARG A 61 2.41 -2.78 -12.11
C ARG A 61 1.72 -4.10 -12.39
N LEU A 62 1.75 -4.58 -13.63
CA LEU A 62 1.14 -5.84 -14.05
C LEU A 62 1.53 -7.05 -13.18
N ALA A 63 2.79 -7.11 -12.75
CA ALA A 63 3.30 -8.22 -11.93
C ALA A 63 2.70 -8.28 -10.51
N THR A 64 2.15 -7.17 -10.02
CA THR A 64 1.61 -7.07 -8.65
C THR A 64 0.11 -6.75 -8.61
N SER A 65 -0.43 -6.18 -9.69
CA SER A 65 -1.84 -5.84 -9.80
C SER A 65 -2.71 -7.09 -9.98
N LYS A 66 -3.97 -7.01 -9.59
CA LYS A 66 -4.90 -8.15 -9.58
C LYS A 66 -6.29 -7.70 -10.00
N GLY A 67 -7.09 -8.64 -10.50
CA GLY A 67 -8.48 -8.37 -10.87
C GLY A 67 -8.59 -7.29 -11.96
N SER A 68 -9.50 -6.34 -11.76
CA SER A 68 -9.77 -5.25 -12.70
C SER A 68 -8.57 -4.35 -12.97
N ASP A 69 -7.68 -4.16 -11.99
CA ASP A 69 -6.50 -3.29 -12.17
C ASP A 69 -5.49 -3.92 -13.14
N CYS A 70 -5.39 -5.25 -13.14
CA CYS A 70 -4.58 -6.01 -14.11
C CYS A 70 -5.19 -5.95 -15.51
N ASP A 71 -6.52 -6.08 -15.59
CA ASP A 71 -7.26 -5.98 -16.85
C ASP A 71 -7.12 -4.56 -17.46
N SER A 72 -7.17 -3.51 -16.64
CA SER A 72 -6.93 -2.13 -17.06
C SER A 72 -5.52 -1.92 -17.59
N PHE A 73 -4.50 -2.43 -16.90
CA PHE A 73 -3.11 -2.34 -17.40
C PHE A 73 -2.96 -3.04 -18.75
N CYS A 74 -3.54 -4.24 -18.92
CA CYS A 74 -3.51 -4.98 -20.18
C CYS A 74 -4.23 -4.22 -21.30
N ALA A 75 -5.33 -3.54 -20.99
CA ALA A 75 -6.10 -2.74 -21.94
C ALA A 75 -5.29 -1.58 -22.53
N ASP A 76 -4.39 -0.96 -21.75
CA ASP A 76 -3.48 0.10 -22.26
C ASP A 76 -2.58 -0.39 -23.40
N PHE A 77 -2.32 -1.69 -23.49
CA PHE A 77 -1.53 -2.33 -24.55
C PHE A 77 -2.40 -3.02 -25.61
N GLY A 78 -3.72 -2.83 -25.58
CA GLY A 78 -4.65 -3.43 -26.54
C GLY A 78 -5.04 -4.89 -26.26
N PHE A 79 -4.73 -5.42 -25.08
CA PHE A 79 -5.18 -6.75 -24.67
C PHE A 79 -6.54 -6.66 -23.97
N VAL A 80 -7.41 -7.65 -24.22
CA VAL A 80 -8.71 -7.80 -23.54
C VAL A 80 -8.82 -9.17 -22.90
N ARG A 81 -9.38 -9.23 -21.70
CA ARG A 81 -9.66 -10.49 -21.03
C ARG A 81 -10.77 -11.25 -21.74
N LEU A 82 -10.51 -12.52 -22.08
CA LEU A 82 -11.50 -13.37 -22.72
C LEU A 82 -12.66 -13.67 -21.76
N PRO A 83 -13.92 -13.52 -22.19
CA PRO A 83 -15.07 -13.87 -21.37
C PRO A 83 -15.19 -15.39 -21.22
N ALA A 84 -15.97 -15.83 -20.23
CA ALA A 84 -16.34 -17.24 -20.11
C ALA A 84 -17.14 -17.68 -21.35
N VAL A 85 -16.76 -18.82 -21.94
CA VAL A 85 -17.45 -19.42 -23.09
C VAL A 85 -18.14 -20.68 -22.60
N ALA A 86 -19.44 -20.83 -22.90
CA ALA A 86 -20.18 -22.05 -22.57
C ALA A 86 -19.60 -23.26 -23.29
N ALA A 87 -19.55 -24.41 -22.62
CA ALA A 87 -19.16 -25.65 -23.26
C ALA A 87 -20.22 -26.06 -24.29
N VAL A 88 -19.79 -26.36 -25.52
CA VAL A 88 -20.65 -26.83 -26.60
C VAL A 88 -20.14 -28.19 -27.07
N GLY A 89 -21.05 -29.14 -27.25
CA GLY A 89 -20.75 -30.47 -27.77
C GLY A 89 -22.02 -31.17 -28.21
N GLU A 90 -21.91 -31.98 -29.26
CA GLU A 90 -23.02 -32.82 -29.73
C GLU A 90 -23.06 -34.11 -28.92
N VAL A 91 -24.25 -34.49 -28.45
CA VAL A 91 -24.47 -35.73 -27.71
C VAL A 91 -25.65 -36.50 -28.30
N THR A 92 -25.46 -37.80 -28.51
CA THR A 92 -26.52 -38.69 -29.00
C THR A 92 -27.17 -39.39 -27.80
N PHE A 93 -28.46 -39.15 -27.60
CA PHE A 93 -29.25 -39.85 -26.59
C PHE A 93 -29.95 -41.06 -27.23
N SER A 94 -29.86 -42.22 -26.58
CA SER A 94 -30.66 -43.42 -26.92
C SER A 94 -31.55 -43.82 -25.74
N ARG A 95 -32.72 -44.36 -26.04
CA ARG A 95 -33.72 -44.88 -25.09
C ARG A 95 -34.24 -46.23 -25.60
N PHE A 96 -34.36 -47.21 -24.70
CA PHE A 96 -35.00 -48.51 -24.96
C PHE A 96 -36.53 -48.43 -24.84
#